data_AF-A0A969L2N5-F1
#
_entry.id   AF-A0A969L2N5-F1
#
_cell.length_a   1.000
_cell.length_b   1.000
_cell.length_c   1.000
_cell.angle_alpha   90.00
_cell.angle_beta   90.00
_cell.angle_gamma   90.00
#
_symmetry.space_group_name_H-M   'P 1'
#
loop_
_entity.id
_entity.type
_entity.pdbx_description
1 polymer ?
#
loop_
_entity_poly.entity_id
_entity_poly.type
_entity_poly.pdbx_seq_one_letter_code
_entity_poly.pdbx_strand_id
1 'polypeptide(L)'
;MSTAYKPNNYNTVSPYLIVDGASATLDFLKRVFGAVELRRFPDAAGKLMHAEVRIDDTVVMLADSSDGWPAIPSNVHVYVSDVDATYRRALEAGATSVQEPVKKDDEDKRGGVKDAGGTTWWIATQIE
;
A
#
# COMPACT_ATOMS: atom_id res chain seq x y z
N MET A 1 31.19 -17.85 -4.22
CA MET A 1 30.31 -17.05 -3.33
C MET A 1 29.27 -16.41 -4.22
N SER A 2 27.97 -16.60 -3.94
CA SER A 2 26.91 -15.95 -4.73
C SER A 2 26.97 -14.45 -4.48
N THR A 3 27.21 -13.66 -5.52
CA THR A 3 27.17 -12.21 -5.45
C THR A 3 25.73 -11.78 -5.23
N ALA A 4 25.46 -10.95 -4.21
CA ALA A 4 24.12 -10.42 -3.98
C ALA A 4 23.66 -9.61 -5.21
N TYR A 5 22.62 -10.10 -5.90
CA TYR A 5 22.10 -9.50 -7.13
C TYR A 5 21.00 -8.45 -6.88
N LYS A 6 20.56 -8.32 -5.61
CA LYS A 6 19.60 -7.31 -5.17
C LYS A 6 20.00 -6.75 -3.80
N PRO A 7 19.52 -5.54 -3.43
CA PRO A 7 19.76 -5.01 -2.10
C PRO A 7 19.16 -5.89 -1.00
N ASN A 8 19.75 -5.85 0.19
CA ASN A 8 19.14 -6.44 1.38
C ASN A 8 17.81 -5.75 1.68
N ASN A 9 16.82 -6.52 2.19
CA ASN A 9 15.48 -6.03 2.55
C ASN A 9 14.66 -5.48 1.38
N TYR A 10 14.97 -5.88 0.15
CA TYR A 10 14.13 -5.64 -1.03
C TYR A 10 13.48 -6.92 -1.52
N ASN A 11 12.25 -6.80 -1.98
CA ASN A 11 11.54 -7.90 -2.61
C ASN A 11 12.23 -8.28 -3.92
N THR A 12 12.08 -9.53 -4.33
CA THR A 12 12.45 -9.92 -5.70
C THR A 12 11.44 -9.37 -6.72
N VAL A 13 10.18 -9.21 -6.30
CA VAL A 13 9.08 -8.63 -7.07
C VAL A 13 8.37 -7.62 -6.18
N SER A 14 8.34 -6.35 -6.60
CA SER A 14 7.63 -5.28 -5.90
C SER A 14 6.46 -4.80 -6.75
N PRO A 15 5.27 -4.63 -6.16
CA PRO A 15 4.21 -3.91 -6.85
C PRO A 15 4.65 -2.46 -7.08
N TYR A 16 4.30 -1.92 -8.24
CA TYR A 16 4.51 -0.53 -8.59
C TYR A 16 3.14 0.11 -8.86
N LEU A 17 2.71 0.98 -7.96
CA LEU A 17 1.41 1.64 -8.00
C LEU A 17 1.53 2.98 -8.72
N ILE A 18 0.88 3.11 -9.87
CA ILE A 18 0.70 4.41 -10.54
C ILE A 18 -0.67 4.95 -10.13
N VAL A 19 -0.67 6.04 -9.38
CA VAL A 19 -1.86 6.59 -8.73
C VAL A 19 -1.96 8.10 -8.97
N ASP A 20 -3.16 8.65 -8.80
CA ASP A 20 -3.31 10.10 -8.73
C ASP A 20 -3.03 10.56 -7.29
N GLY A 21 -2.06 11.46 -7.11
CA GLY A 21 -1.73 11.98 -5.78
C GLY A 21 -0.90 11.01 -4.95
N ALA A 22 0.22 10.51 -5.50
CA ALA A 22 1.04 9.48 -4.87
C ALA A 22 1.59 9.88 -3.49
N SER A 23 1.84 11.17 -3.24
CA SER A 23 2.21 11.64 -1.89
C SER A 23 1.10 11.38 -0.86
N ALA A 24 -0.17 11.56 -1.23
CA ALA A 24 -1.30 11.31 -0.34
C ALA A 24 -1.47 9.80 -0.07
N THR A 25 -1.31 8.95 -1.10
CA THR A 25 -1.24 7.50 -0.90
C THR A 25 -0.09 7.13 0.02
N LEU A 26 1.11 7.68 -0.18
CA LEU A 26 2.27 7.41 0.67
C LEU A 26 1.98 7.71 2.15
N ASP A 27 1.43 8.89 2.43
CA ASP A 27 1.09 9.30 3.80
C ASP A 27 -0.05 8.46 4.40
N PHE A 28 -1.00 8.03 3.57
CA PHE A 28 -2.01 7.03 3.96
C PHE A 28 -1.35 5.72 4.40
N LEU A 29 -0.37 5.19 3.64
CA LEU A 29 0.31 3.94 3.99
C LEU A 29 1.08 4.05 5.30
N LYS A 30 1.75 5.18 5.56
CA LYS A 30 2.40 5.45 6.85
C LYS A 30 1.40 5.43 7.99
N ARG A 31 0.30 6.16 7.85
CA ARG A 31 -0.71 6.31 8.91
C ARG A 31 -1.45 5.00 9.17
N VAL A 32 -1.83 4.28 8.12
CA VAL A 32 -2.71 3.11 8.23
C VAL A 32 -1.92 1.85 8.53
N PHE A 33 -0.87 1.57 7.76
CA PHE A 33 -0.11 0.33 7.83
C PHE A 33 1.23 0.47 8.57
N GLY A 34 1.53 1.65 9.12
CA GLY A 34 2.83 1.89 9.76
C GLY A 34 4.00 1.84 8.76
N ALA A 35 3.74 2.13 7.48
CA ALA A 35 4.75 2.03 6.44
C ALA A 35 5.94 2.95 6.72
N VAL A 36 7.15 2.48 6.41
CA VAL A 36 8.39 3.25 6.51
C VAL A 36 8.79 3.73 5.13
N GLU A 37 8.90 5.04 4.95
CA GLU A 37 9.41 5.62 3.70
C GLU A 37 10.89 5.28 3.53
N LEU A 38 11.25 4.73 2.37
CA LEU A 38 12.63 4.38 2.03
C LEU A 38 13.24 5.38 1.06
N ARG A 39 12.47 5.80 0.06
CA ARG A 39 12.90 6.72 -0.98
C ARG A 39 11.76 7.61 -1.43
N ARG A 40 12.10 8.84 -1.83
CA ARG A 40 11.17 9.82 -2.38
C ARG A 40 11.90 10.71 -3.39
N PHE A 41 11.38 10.76 -4.61
CA PHE A 41 11.91 11.54 -5.71
C PHE A 41 10.79 12.39 -6.33
N PRO A 42 10.57 13.61 -5.80
CA PRO A 42 9.62 14.55 -6.39
C PRO A 42 10.20 15.22 -7.64
N ASP A 43 9.34 15.59 -8.58
CA ASP A 43 9.66 16.54 -9.64
C ASP A 43 9.64 17.99 -9.14
N ALA A 44 9.91 18.95 -10.04
CA ALA A 44 9.93 20.38 -9.70
C ALA A 44 8.55 20.92 -9.26
N ALA A 45 7.46 20.25 -9.61
CA ALA A 45 6.09 20.60 -9.21
C ALA A 45 5.64 19.88 -7.93
N GLY A 46 6.48 19.00 -7.37
CA GLY A 46 6.20 18.22 -6.17
C GLY A 46 5.44 16.91 -6.41
N LYS A 47 5.17 16.53 -7.66
CA LYS A 47 4.63 15.19 -7.98
C LYS A 47 5.72 14.14 -7.79
N LEU A 48 5.38 12.97 -7.28
CA LEU A 48 6.33 11.90 -7.09
C LEU A 48 6.58 11.18 -8.42
N MET A 49 7.77 11.38 -9.00
CA MET A 49 8.23 10.56 -10.12
C MET A 49 8.51 9.12 -9.68
N HIS A 50 8.92 8.95 -8.43
CA HIS A 50 9.14 7.65 -7.80
C HIS A 50 9.21 7.79 -6.28
N ALA A 51 8.64 6.84 -5.57
CA ALA A 51 8.83 6.64 -4.15
C ALA A 51 8.76 5.15 -3.80
N GLU A 52 9.33 4.82 -2.65
CA GLU A 52 9.35 3.48 -2.08
C GLU A 52 8.93 3.55 -0.61
N VAL A 53 8.02 2.67 -0.21
CA VAL A 53 7.70 2.43 1.19
C VAL A 53 7.85 0.96 1.52
N ARG A 54 8.20 0.67 2.77
CA ARG A 54 8.19 -0.68 3.31
C ARG A 54 7.03 -0.85 4.28
N ILE A 55 6.22 -1.86 4.05
CA ILE A 55 5.19 -2.34 4.97
C ILE A 55 5.70 -3.68 5.49
N ASP A 56 6.07 -3.71 6.77
CA ASP A 56 6.74 -4.85 7.40
C ASP A 56 7.98 -5.36 6.64
N ASP A 57 7.87 -6.46 5.91
CA ASP A 57 8.92 -7.10 5.13
C ASP A 57 8.92 -6.71 3.63
N THR A 58 7.88 -6.02 3.18
CA THR A 58 7.55 -5.86 1.76
C THR A 58 7.77 -4.42 1.30
N VAL A 59 8.54 -4.24 0.23
CA VAL A 59 8.69 -2.94 -0.45
C VAL A 59 7.64 -2.75 -1.54
N VAL A 60 6.87 -1.68 -1.43
CA VAL A 60 5.90 -1.18 -2.42
C VAL A 60 6.47 0.08 -3.07
N MET A 61 6.41 0.13 -4.40
CA MET A 61 6.84 1.30 -5.19
C MET A 61 5.61 2.08 -5.63
N LEU A 62 5.73 3.40 -5.73
CA LEU A 62 4.65 4.28 -6.16
C LEU A 62 5.16 5.50 -6.94
N ALA A 63 4.34 5.96 -7.88
CA ALA A 63 4.54 7.22 -8.60
C ALA A 63 3.20 7.89 -8.89
N ASP A 64 3.23 9.20 -9.06
CA ASP A 64 2.12 9.96 -9.60
C ASP A 64 1.90 9.59 -11.08
N SER A 65 0.64 9.59 -11.49
CA SER A 65 0.29 9.45 -12.90
C SER A 65 0.80 10.61 -13.74
N SER A 66 1.10 10.30 -15.00
CA SER A 66 1.55 11.26 -16.00
C SER A 66 1.07 10.88 -17.40
N ASP A 67 1.32 11.75 -18.37
CA ASP A 67 1.15 11.41 -19.77
C ASP A 67 2.00 10.16 -20.10
N GLY A 68 1.38 9.17 -20.72
CA GLY A 68 1.98 7.86 -21.01
C GLY A 68 1.93 6.84 -19.86
N TRP A 69 1.66 7.28 -18.62
CA TRP A 69 1.57 6.44 -17.42
C TRP A 69 0.32 6.81 -16.60
N PRO A 70 -0.89 6.45 -17.07
CA PRO A 70 -2.12 6.80 -16.38
C PRO A 70 -2.23 6.08 -15.04
N ALA A 71 -2.99 6.65 -14.10
CA ALA A 71 -3.37 5.96 -12.87
C ALA A 71 -4.20 4.70 -13.21
N ILE A 72 -3.88 3.58 -12.55
CA ILE A 72 -4.57 2.31 -12.74
C ILE A 72 -5.02 1.78 -11.37
N PRO A 73 -6.34 1.61 -11.13
CA PRO A 73 -6.84 1.01 -9.91
C PRO A 73 -6.22 -0.37 -9.68
N SER A 74 -5.55 -0.51 -8.54
CA SER A 74 -4.86 -1.73 -8.15
C SER A 74 -5.56 -2.40 -6.97
N ASN A 75 -5.39 -3.72 -6.84
CA ASN A 75 -5.82 -4.47 -5.67
C ASN A 75 -4.58 -5.02 -4.97
N VAL A 76 -4.39 -4.67 -3.71
CA VAL A 76 -3.22 -5.08 -2.92
C VAL A 76 -3.69 -5.76 -1.65
N HIS A 77 -3.20 -6.97 -1.41
CA HIS A 77 -3.44 -7.68 -0.16
C HIS A 77 -2.38 -7.30 0.87
N VAL A 78 -2.79 -7.06 2.12
CA VAL A 78 -1.90 -6.73 3.22
C VAL A 78 -2.34 -7.47 4.48
N TYR A 79 -1.41 -8.23 5.06
CA TYR A 79 -1.61 -8.79 6.39
C TYR A 79 -1.27 -7.75 7.45
N VAL A 80 -2.08 -7.71 8.50
CA VAL A 80 -1.90 -6.86 9.67
C VAL A 80 -2.20 -7.63 10.93
N SER A 81 -1.69 -7.15 12.07
CA SER A 81 -1.93 -7.79 13.37
C SER A 81 -3.39 -7.67 13.85
N ASP A 82 -4.12 -6.66 13.38
CA ASP A 82 -5.53 -6.43 13.72
C ASP A 82 -6.27 -5.78 12.55
N VAL A 83 -7.12 -6.56 11.88
CA VAL A 83 -7.90 -6.14 10.72
C VAL A 83 -8.96 -5.09 11.08
N ASP A 84 -9.60 -5.18 12.24
CA ASP A 84 -10.67 -4.25 12.63
C ASP A 84 -10.11 -2.88 13.01
N ALA A 85 -9.00 -2.86 13.75
CA ALA A 85 -8.32 -1.63 14.11
C ALA A 85 -7.72 -0.93 12.88
N THR A 86 -7.06 -1.69 12.00
CA THR A 86 -6.51 -1.14 10.75
C THR A 86 -7.60 -0.60 9.84
N TYR A 87 -8.68 -1.35 9.67
CA TYR A 87 -9.82 -0.94 8.86
C TYR A 87 -10.44 0.39 9.36
N ARG A 88 -10.72 0.51 10.66
CA ARG A 88 -11.23 1.77 11.25
C ARG A 88 -10.26 2.92 11.03
N ARG A 89 -8.97 2.70 11.26
CA ARG A 89 -7.92 3.70 11.04
C ARG A 89 -7.87 4.17 9.59
N ALA A 90 -8.11 3.27 8.64
CA ALA A 90 -8.16 3.62 7.22
C ALA A 90 -9.35 4.52 6.90
N LEU A 91 -10.53 4.24 7.46
CA LEU A 91 -11.70 5.11 7.30
C LEU A 91 -11.47 6.49 7.92
N GLU A 92 -10.85 6.57 9.11
CA GLU A 92 -10.45 7.83 9.76
C GLU A 92 -9.38 8.60 8.97
N ALA A 93 -8.62 7.91 8.11
CA ALA A 93 -7.66 8.50 7.19
C ALA A 93 -8.30 8.92 5.85
N GLY A 94 -9.61 8.79 5.69
CA GLY A 94 -10.36 9.24 4.52
C GLY A 94 -10.52 8.19 3.43
N ALA A 95 -10.19 6.92 3.68
CA ALA A 95 -10.49 5.85 2.74
C ALA A 95 -11.99 5.54 2.68
N THR A 96 -12.43 5.03 1.54
CA THR A 96 -13.81 4.57 1.36
C THR A 96 -13.89 3.07 1.68
N SER A 97 -14.89 2.68 2.47
CA SER A 97 -15.20 1.26 2.67
C SER A 97 -15.53 0.57 1.35
N VAL A 98 -14.86 -0.55 1.08
CA VAL A 98 -15.22 -1.50 0.01
C VAL A 98 -15.95 -2.69 0.61
N GLN A 99 -15.45 -3.21 1.73
CA GLN A 99 -16.05 -4.31 2.47
C GLN A 99 -15.65 -4.23 3.95
N GLU A 100 -16.62 -4.28 4.86
CA GLU A 100 -16.31 -4.39 6.29
C GLU A 100 -15.61 -5.72 6.62
N PRO A 101 -14.67 -5.74 7.58
CA PRO A 101 -13.99 -6.96 7.99
C PRO A 101 -14.96 -8.06 8.43
N VAL A 102 -14.90 -9.19 7.73
CA VAL A 102 -15.75 -10.35 8.02
C VAL A 102 -14.91 -11.62 8.04
N LYS A 103 -15.18 -12.49 9.01
CA LYS A 103 -14.66 -13.86 9.08
C LYS A 103 -15.64 -14.77 8.34
N LYS A 104 -15.13 -15.50 7.35
CA LYS A 104 -15.88 -16.53 6.63
C LYS A 104 -15.35 -17.90 7.02
N ASP A 105 -15.68 -18.92 6.24
CA ASP A 105 -15.26 -20.31 6.44
C ASP A 105 -13.77 -20.57 6.07
N ASP A 106 -12.95 -19.52 5.95
CA ASP A 106 -11.50 -19.60 5.75
C ASP A 106 -10.74 -19.06 6.97
N GLU A 107 -9.42 -19.25 7.03
CA GLU A 107 -8.59 -18.89 8.19
C GLU A 107 -8.47 -17.38 8.45
N ASP A 108 -8.81 -16.53 7.48
CA ASP A 108 -8.64 -15.09 7.63
C ASP A 108 -9.96 -14.39 7.95
N LYS A 109 -9.84 -13.35 8.77
CA LYS A 109 -10.81 -12.26 8.77
C LYS A 109 -10.30 -11.19 7.83
N ARG A 110 -11.10 -10.83 6.82
CA ARG A 110 -10.70 -9.88 5.76
C ARG A 110 -11.73 -8.79 5.53
N GLY A 111 -11.25 -7.59 5.25
CA GLY A 111 -12.04 -6.44 4.79
C GLY A 111 -11.30 -5.68 3.69
N GLY A 112 -11.91 -4.65 3.14
CA GLY A 112 -11.35 -3.87 2.04
C GLY A 112 -11.67 -2.38 2.16
N VAL A 113 -10.68 -1.54 1.85
CA VAL A 113 -10.84 -0.09 1.74
C VAL A 113 -10.17 0.41 0.47
N LYS A 114 -10.69 1.50 -0.11
CA LYS A 114 -10.08 2.18 -1.25
C LYS A 114 -9.49 3.52 -0.79
N ASP A 115 -8.22 3.74 -1.06
CA ASP A 115 -7.55 5.00 -0.73
C ASP A 115 -7.86 6.11 -1.76
N ALA A 116 -7.37 7.32 -1.49
CA ALA A 116 -7.57 8.48 -2.36
C ALA A 116 -6.90 8.32 -3.74
N GLY A 117 -5.81 7.54 -3.83
CA GLY A 117 -5.12 7.22 -5.08
C GLY A 117 -5.83 6.15 -5.93
N GLY A 118 -6.94 5.60 -5.44
CA GLY A 118 -7.76 4.62 -6.14
C GLY A 118 -7.32 3.17 -5.95
N THR A 119 -6.33 2.89 -5.09
CA THR A 119 -5.91 1.52 -4.76
C THR A 119 -6.86 0.92 -3.74
N THR A 120 -7.33 -0.30 -4.03
CA THR A 120 -8.07 -1.12 -3.07
C THR A 120 -7.09 -1.95 -2.25
N TRP A 121 -7.10 -1.75 -0.94
CA TRP A 121 -6.31 -2.48 0.04
C TRP A 121 -7.19 -3.53 0.71
N TRP A 122 -6.89 -4.80 0.46
CA TRP A 122 -7.52 -5.95 1.10
C TRP A 122 -6.74 -6.28 2.37
N ILE A 123 -7.34 -5.98 3.51
CA ILE A 123 -6.70 -6.03 4.82
C ILE A 123 -7.11 -7.34 5.49
N ALA A 124 -6.14 -8.12 5.93
CA ALA A 124 -6.38 -9.44 6.51
C ALA A 124 -5.63 -9.64 7.82
N THR A 125 -6.24 -10.40 8.72
CA THR A 125 -5.58 -11.03 9.86
C THR A 125 -6.01 -12.49 9.89
N GLN A 126 -5.05 -13.40 9.95
CA GLN A 126 -5.35 -14.80 10.19
C GLN A 126 -5.84 -14.95 11.63
N ILE A 127 -7.03 -15.51 11.79
CA ILE A 127 -7.62 -15.76 13.10
C ILE A 127 -7.99 -17.24 13.18
N GLU A 128 -7.38 -17.94 14.13
CA GLU A 128 -7.74 -19.32 14.48
C GLU A 128 -9.14 -19.38 15.10
#